data_AF-A0A8S8Z514-F1
#
_entry.id   AF-A0A8S8Z514-F1
#
_cell.length_a   1.000
_cell.length_b   1.000
_cell.length_c   1.000
_cell.angle_alpha   90.00
_cell.angle_beta   90.00
_cell.angle_gamma   90.00
#
_symmetry.space_group_name_H-M   'P 1'
#
loop_
_entity.id
_entity.type
_entity.pdbx_description
1 polymer ?
#
loop_
_entity_poly.entity_id
_entity_poly.type
_entity_poly.pdbx_seq_one_letter_code
_entity_poly.pdbx_strand_id
1 'polypeptide(L)'
;MEAGERTHSGIPLPFADPAVAGGVVPSRAIRIHALRSEGSTPSEIRDDTLRLLRGMQMVDSSETAVACTRRRLFLTLARLGLVDLDGEGDEAMIGRSEAECILEGSVRCADALRGDWPWDEAPRLLVSRPPWLRIKDRFRGHPEGSEMRKRLSKSLRGAVESDGSPRFEALRGNVNLYRLFLERSMSLVGDSGRLRMIVPDALLREKSSVALRKLMVDGNQWISSWSFPEPQRVFPGASQGVLVIGLTISGRTEMMTSFGPLEAQDLSARVGLDNKAPFLEMERGPWSVWTDMTWAVPRMPRDRYDRNAVLKAIGDLADQPRLGEEGNWLNPTDQPIRVRVGEIDQTNWSGDISDWRPESEGTPFIRGAHFHLEGGEVSIKHPAYDTNLEDGCIERSQALWSGRIEPAGVSRVACQAIVNTQKGRRLRWAVVPPDCVLGNSVNFLQLPEAVLDNLAEEHGSVDEGLLFVAAQLNSEGLDLWSRAWAANNNVNNYEIESLPLPSPYTEGALNYALRQ
;
A
#
# COMPACT_ATOMS: atom_id res chain seq x y z
N MET A 1 5.74 31.94 -24.32
CA MET A 1 5.77 30.47 -24.18
C MET A 1 6.93 30.00 -25.01
N GLU A 2 7.93 29.34 -24.42
CA GLU A 2 8.99 28.74 -25.22
C GLU A 2 8.36 27.69 -26.14
N ALA A 3 8.55 27.89 -27.44
CA ALA A 3 7.92 27.09 -28.47
C ALA A 3 8.44 25.64 -28.37
N GLY A 4 7.53 24.68 -28.14
CA GLY A 4 7.84 23.24 -28.17
C GLY A 4 7.62 22.47 -26.87
N GLU A 5 7.62 23.12 -25.70
CA GLU A 5 7.58 22.41 -24.41
C GLU A 5 6.18 21.91 -23.99
N ARG A 6 5.13 22.41 -24.63
CA ARG A 6 3.74 22.06 -24.38
C ARG A 6 2.85 22.38 -25.58
N THR A 7 1.69 21.74 -25.62
CA THR A 7 0.58 22.13 -26.51
C THR A 7 -0.01 23.48 -26.10
N HIS A 8 -0.67 24.17 -27.01
CA HIS A 8 -1.48 25.36 -26.72
C HIS A 8 -2.61 25.03 -25.73
N SER A 9 -3.15 23.80 -25.79
CA SER A 9 -4.09 23.27 -24.78
C SER A 9 -3.49 22.92 -23.41
N GLY A 10 -2.18 23.17 -23.22
CA GLY A 10 -1.49 23.11 -21.93
C GLY A 10 -1.00 21.73 -21.50
N ILE A 11 -0.85 20.77 -22.43
CA ILE A 11 -0.27 19.45 -22.16
C ILE A 11 1.26 19.54 -22.34
N PRO A 12 2.08 19.30 -21.30
CA PRO A 12 3.53 19.24 -21.43
C PRO A 12 3.98 18.11 -22.37
N LEU A 13 5.01 18.39 -23.17
CA LEU A 13 5.59 17.44 -24.13
C LEU A 13 7.10 17.28 -23.89
N PRO A 14 7.66 16.07 -24.00
CA PRO A 14 6.96 14.84 -24.36
C PRO A 14 6.05 14.32 -23.25
N PHE A 15 4.92 13.75 -23.66
CA PHE A 15 3.91 13.12 -22.80
C PHE A 15 4.01 11.59 -22.91
N ALA A 16 4.21 10.89 -21.80
CA ALA A 16 4.53 9.46 -21.80
C ALA A 16 3.59 8.57 -20.98
N ASP A 17 3.48 7.31 -21.41
CA ASP A 17 2.92 6.20 -20.65
C ASP A 17 3.73 4.90 -20.95
N PRO A 18 4.50 4.35 -20.00
CA PRO A 18 5.33 3.17 -20.19
C PRO A 18 4.55 1.85 -20.15
N ALA A 19 3.24 1.89 -19.87
CA ALA A 19 2.36 0.73 -19.77
C ALA A 19 0.98 1.06 -20.34
N VAL A 20 0.95 1.52 -21.59
CA VAL A 20 -0.23 2.17 -22.20
C VAL A 20 -1.44 1.24 -22.35
N ALA A 21 -1.22 -0.08 -22.39
CA ALA A 21 -2.24 -1.11 -22.48
C ALA A 21 -3.27 -0.82 -23.58
N GLY A 22 -4.52 -0.52 -23.21
CA GLY A 22 -5.59 -0.22 -24.15
C GLY A 22 -5.68 1.24 -24.60
N GLY A 23 -4.78 2.14 -24.18
CA GLY A 23 -4.75 3.53 -24.64
C GLY A 23 -5.71 4.48 -23.91
N VAL A 24 -6.12 4.16 -22.68
CA VAL A 24 -7.11 4.97 -21.93
C VAL A 24 -6.56 6.34 -21.54
N VAL A 25 -5.33 6.37 -21.04
CA VAL A 25 -4.65 7.61 -20.61
C VAL A 25 -4.46 8.58 -21.79
N PRO A 26 -3.80 8.19 -22.90
CA PRO A 26 -3.65 9.09 -24.04
C PRO A 26 -4.98 9.46 -24.71
N SER A 27 -5.97 8.55 -24.74
CA SER A 27 -7.32 8.89 -25.22
C SER A 27 -7.98 9.98 -24.38
N ARG A 28 -7.76 9.98 -23.05
CA ARG A 28 -8.26 11.05 -22.18
C ARG A 28 -7.51 12.36 -22.38
N ALA A 29 -6.19 12.30 -22.59
CA ALA A 29 -5.39 13.48 -22.92
C ALA A 29 -5.89 14.17 -24.20
N ILE A 30 -6.20 13.41 -25.26
CA ILE A 30 -6.78 13.95 -26.50
C ILE A 30 -8.13 14.65 -26.25
N ARG A 31 -8.99 14.07 -25.41
CA ARG A 31 -10.29 14.70 -25.06
C ARG A 31 -10.10 16.01 -24.29
N ILE A 32 -9.12 16.06 -23.38
CA ILE A 32 -8.77 17.28 -22.64
C ILE A 32 -8.20 18.32 -23.59
N HIS A 33 -7.33 17.91 -24.52
CA HIS A 33 -6.79 18.77 -25.56
C HIS A 33 -7.93 19.39 -26.37
N ALA A 34 -8.82 18.58 -26.96
CA ALA A 34 -9.95 19.07 -27.75
C ALA A 34 -10.85 20.06 -26.98
N LEU A 35 -11.20 19.74 -25.73
CA LEU A 35 -12.01 20.60 -24.87
C LEU A 35 -11.33 21.96 -24.59
N ARG A 36 -10.00 21.97 -24.43
CA ARG A 36 -9.25 23.19 -24.12
C ARG A 36 -8.86 23.99 -25.35
N SER A 37 -9.02 23.43 -26.54
CA SER A 37 -8.83 24.13 -27.81
C SER A 37 -10.10 24.85 -28.29
N GLU A 38 -11.22 24.75 -27.55
CA GLU A 38 -12.45 25.51 -27.81
C GLU A 38 -12.15 27.02 -27.87
N GLY A 39 -12.33 27.62 -29.05
CA GLY A 39 -12.07 29.03 -29.32
C GLY A 39 -10.84 29.33 -30.18
N SER A 40 -10.01 28.32 -30.49
CA SER A 40 -8.94 28.44 -31.50
C SER A 40 -9.49 28.25 -32.92
N THR A 41 -8.78 28.74 -33.93
CA THR A 41 -9.13 28.51 -35.34
C THR A 41 -8.90 27.04 -35.73
N PRO A 42 -9.59 26.52 -36.77
CA PRO A 42 -9.41 25.13 -37.19
C PRO A 42 -7.95 24.75 -37.51
N SER A 43 -7.19 25.63 -38.18
CA SER A 43 -5.77 25.40 -38.46
C SER A 43 -4.91 25.34 -37.20
N GLU A 44 -5.17 26.20 -36.21
CA GLU A 44 -4.44 26.17 -34.93
C GLU A 44 -4.72 24.88 -34.17
N ILE A 45 -5.97 24.40 -34.19
CA ILE A 45 -6.36 23.12 -33.57
C ILE A 45 -5.64 21.96 -34.25
N ARG A 46 -5.62 21.96 -35.59
CA ARG A 46 -4.92 20.94 -36.39
C ARG A 46 -3.42 20.90 -36.05
N ASP A 47 -2.76 22.06 -36.05
CA ASP A 47 -1.32 22.16 -35.76
C ASP A 47 -0.98 21.75 -34.32
N ASP A 48 -1.79 22.17 -33.34
CA ASP A 48 -1.59 21.79 -31.94
C ASP A 48 -1.90 20.29 -31.70
N THR A 49 -2.83 19.71 -32.47
CA THR A 49 -3.09 18.26 -32.46
C THR A 49 -1.90 17.49 -33.03
N LEU A 50 -1.33 17.92 -34.17
CA LEU A 50 -0.11 17.32 -34.72
C LEU A 50 1.05 17.41 -33.73
N ARG A 51 1.20 18.55 -33.04
CA ARG A 51 2.19 18.72 -31.97
C ARG A 51 1.95 17.74 -30.83
N LEU A 52 0.72 17.61 -30.34
CA LEU A 52 0.37 16.65 -29.29
C LEU A 52 0.74 15.23 -29.70
N LEU A 53 0.29 14.78 -30.88
CA LEU A 53 0.51 13.41 -31.36
C LEU A 53 1.99 13.09 -31.51
N ARG A 54 2.77 13.99 -32.14
CA ARG A 54 4.23 13.82 -32.32
C ARG A 54 4.99 13.84 -31.00
N GLY A 55 4.46 14.52 -29.98
CA GLY A 55 5.04 14.55 -28.64
C GLY A 55 4.59 13.42 -27.71
N MET A 56 3.81 12.44 -28.19
CA MET A 56 3.43 11.27 -27.40
C MET A 56 4.53 10.19 -27.41
N GLN A 57 4.80 9.63 -26.24
CA GLN A 57 5.73 8.52 -26.04
C GLN A 57 5.03 7.37 -25.30
N MET A 58 4.30 6.52 -26.04
CA MET A 58 3.46 5.46 -25.48
C MET A 58 4.09 4.09 -25.72
N VAL A 59 4.24 3.29 -24.66
CA VAL A 59 4.86 1.95 -24.74
C VAL A 59 4.00 0.90 -24.08
N ASP A 60 3.95 -0.28 -24.72
CA ASP A 60 3.55 -1.52 -24.08
C ASP A 60 4.42 -2.68 -24.58
N SER A 61 4.59 -3.70 -23.75
CA SER A 61 5.30 -4.94 -24.12
C SER A 61 4.49 -5.88 -25.02
N SER A 62 3.19 -5.62 -25.19
CA SER A 62 2.29 -6.42 -26.03
C SER A 62 1.99 -5.71 -27.34
N GLU A 63 2.30 -6.36 -28.46
CA GLU A 63 1.92 -5.89 -29.80
C GLU A 63 0.41 -5.69 -29.94
N THR A 64 -0.39 -6.58 -29.34
CA THR A 64 -1.85 -6.44 -29.29
C THR A 64 -2.27 -5.18 -28.57
N ALA A 65 -1.66 -4.87 -27.42
CA ALA A 65 -1.95 -3.65 -26.66
C ALA A 65 -1.60 -2.39 -27.47
N VAL A 66 -0.44 -2.39 -28.14
CA VAL A 66 -0.01 -1.30 -29.03
C VAL A 66 -1.00 -1.10 -30.17
N ALA A 67 -1.41 -2.16 -30.86
CA ALA A 67 -2.40 -2.10 -31.94
C ALA A 67 -3.76 -1.57 -31.45
N CYS A 68 -4.24 -2.07 -30.30
CA CYS A 68 -5.47 -1.59 -29.67
C CYS A 68 -5.37 -0.10 -29.29
N THR A 69 -4.23 0.33 -28.76
CA THR A 69 -3.97 1.74 -28.40
C THR A 69 -4.03 2.62 -29.65
N ARG A 70 -3.25 2.31 -30.69
CA ARG A 70 -3.25 3.08 -31.95
C ARG A 70 -4.67 3.20 -32.51
N ARG A 71 -5.43 2.10 -32.55
CA ARG A 71 -6.83 2.11 -33.03
C ARG A 71 -7.74 2.96 -32.14
N ARG A 72 -7.62 2.88 -30.81
CA ARG A 72 -8.40 3.71 -29.88
C ARG A 72 -8.11 5.19 -30.09
N LEU A 73 -6.83 5.57 -30.23
CA LEU A 73 -6.43 6.97 -30.39
C LEU A 73 -6.98 7.53 -31.70
N PHE A 74 -6.81 6.80 -32.81
CA PHE A 74 -7.38 7.17 -34.10
C PHE A 74 -8.91 7.38 -34.03
N LEU A 75 -9.65 6.41 -33.46
CA LEU A 75 -11.10 6.54 -33.29
C LEU A 75 -11.50 7.66 -32.33
N THR A 76 -10.66 7.98 -31.35
CA THR A 76 -10.91 9.12 -30.44
C THR A 76 -10.76 10.44 -31.19
N LEU A 77 -9.71 10.59 -32.01
CA LEU A 77 -9.48 11.77 -32.83
C LEU A 77 -10.62 11.98 -33.84
N ALA A 78 -11.02 10.92 -34.56
CA ALA A 78 -12.12 10.99 -35.52
C ALA A 78 -13.44 11.40 -34.87
N ARG A 79 -13.77 10.84 -33.69
CA ARG A 79 -15.01 11.22 -32.95
C ARG A 79 -15.00 12.66 -32.44
N LEU A 80 -13.83 13.29 -32.36
CA LEU A 80 -13.68 14.68 -31.96
C LEU A 80 -13.52 15.61 -33.17
N GLY A 81 -13.58 15.09 -34.41
CA GLY A 81 -13.40 15.88 -35.62
C GLY A 81 -11.97 16.41 -35.82
N LEU A 82 -10.96 15.72 -35.26
CA LEU A 82 -9.55 16.11 -35.37
C LEU A 82 -8.81 15.36 -36.51
N VAL A 83 -9.39 14.26 -36.99
CA VAL A 83 -8.86 13.42 -38.05
C VAL A 83 -9.99 13.09 -39.01
N ASP A 84 -9.70 13.19 -40.31
CA ASP A 84 -10.56 12.67 -41.35
C ASP A 84 -10.49 11.14 -41.38
N LEU A 85 -11.64 10.49 -41.29
CA LEU A 85 -11.74 9.05 -41.16
C LEU A 85 -11.34 8.32 -42.45
N ASP A 86 -11.63 8.92 -43.60
CA ASP A 86 -11.54 8.27 -44.91
C ASP A 86 -10.87 9.14 -45.99
N GLY A 87 -10.46 10.37 -45.68
CA GLY A 87 -9.80 11.29 -46.62
C GLY A 87 -8.40 11.76 -46.21
N GLU A 88 -7.86 12.65 -47.03
CA GLU A 88 -6.53 13.25 -46.90
C GLU A 88 -6.47 14.39 -45.86
N GLY A 89 -7.61 14.71 -45.24
CA GLY A 89 -7.74 15.85 -44.34
C GLY A 89 -7.92 17.18 -45.07
N ASP A 90 -7.97 18.25 -44.29
CA ASP A 90 -8.16 19.63 -44.76
C ASP A 90 -7.48 20.62 -43.79
N GLU A 91 -7.85 21.90 -43.83
CA GLU A 91 -7.32 22.92 -42.91
C GLU A 91 -7.70 22.67 -41.44
N ALA A 92 -8.76 21.90 -41.17
CA ALA A 92 -9.26 21.60 -39.84
C ALA A 92 -8.85 20.21 -39.32
N MET A 93 -8.68 19.25 -40.23
CA MET A 93 -8.52 17.83 -39.91
C MET A 93 -7.20 17.26 -40.44
N ILE A 94 -6.60 16.37 -39.66
CA ILE A 94 -5.44 15.59 -40.09
C ILE A 94 -5.94 14.44 -40.99
N GLY A 95 -5.25 14.19 -42.11
CA GLY A 95 -5.58 13.07 -42.98
C GLY A 95 -5.34 11.73 -42.32
N ARG A 96 -6.08 10.70 -42.74
CA ARG A 96 -5.98 9.35 -42.15
C ARG A 96 -4.56 8.81 -42.16
N SER A 97 -3.93 8.79 -43.34
CA SER A 97 -2.59 8.25 -43.54
C SER A 97 -1.54 9.00 -42.71
N GLU A 98 -1.66 10.32 -42.60
CA GLU A 98 -0.79 11.14 -41.75
C GLU A 98 -0.96 10.78 -40.27
N ALA A 99 -2.20 10.68 -39.79
CA ALA A 99 -2.49 10.35 -38.40
C ALA A 99 -1.99 8.94 -38.03
N GLU A 100 -2.24 7.94 -38.88
CA GLU A 100 -1.78 6.56 -38.67
C GLU A 100 -0.25 6.50 -38.62
N CYS A 101 0.46 7.17 -39.55
CA CYS A 101 1.91 7.25 -39.57
C CYS A 101 2.50 7.87 -38.29
N ILE A 102 1.93 8.98 -37.80
CA ILE A 102 2.36 9.61 -36.55
C ILE A 102 2.14 8.67 -35.35
N LEU A 103 0.98 8.00 -35.29
CA LEU A 103 0.66 7.07 -34.20
C LEU A 103 1.57 5.83 -34.19
N GLU A 104 2.06 5.39 -35.35
CA GLU A 104 3.07 4.33 -35.41
C GLU A 104 4.39 4.73 -34.75
N GLY A 105 4.82 5.97 -34.99
CA GLY A 105 6.03 6.53 -34.36
C GLY A 105 5.87 6.81 -32.86
N SER A 106 4.65 7.13 -32.42
CA SER A 106 4.35 7.62 -31.07
C SER A 106 3.87 6.54 -30.10
N VAL A 107 3.41 5.40 -30.61
CA VAL A 107 3.00 4.23 -29.83
C VAL A 107 3.83 3.03 -30.27
N ARG A 108 4.74 2.54 -29.42
CA ARG A 108 5.73 1.51 -29.78
C ARG A 108 5.63 0.27 -28.89
N CYS A 109 5.95 -0.89 -29.47
CA CYS A 109 6.08 -2.14 -28.73
C CYS A 109 7.49 -2.22 -28.14
N ALA A 110 7.61 -2.17 -26.82
CA ALA A 110 8.88 -2.27 -26.11
C ALA A 110 8.68 -2.72 -24.66
N ASP A 111 9.72 -3.29 -24.05
CA ASP A 111 9.72 -3.60 -22.62
C ASP A 111 10.27 -2.42 -21.83
N ALA A 112 9.39 -1.56 -21.30
CA ALA A 112 9.82 -0.38 -20.56
C ALA A 112 10.66 -0.67 -19.31
N LEU A 113 10.55 -1.88 -18.73
CA LEU A 113 11.29 -2.25 -17.51
C LEU A 113 12.70 -2.78 -17.81
N ARG A 114 12.87 -3.52 -18.91
CA ARG A 114 14.13 -4.21 -19.24
C ARG A 114 14.86 -3.65 -20.45
N GLY A 115 14.12 -3.08 -21.40
CA GLY A 115 14.66 -2.50 -22.61
C GLY A 115 14.97 -1.02 -22.46
N ASP A 116 15.49 -0.45 -23.54
CA ASP A 116 15.75 0.97 -23.63
C ASP A 116 14.46 1.75 -23.92
N TRP A 117 14.46 3.02 -23.53
CA TRP A 117 13.36 3.90 -23.91
C TRP A 117 13.44 4.17 -25.41
N PRO A 118 12.35 4.01 -26.19
CA PRO A 118 12.45 4.11 -27.65
C PRO A 118 12.75 5.51 -28.22
N TRP A 119 12.82 6.54 -27.37
CA TRP A 119 13.06 7.93 -27.77
C TRP A 119 14.24 8.49 -26.99
N ASP A 120 15.01 9.35 -27.65
CA ASP A 120 16.18 10.00 -27.04
C ASP A 120 15.78 11.13 -26.07
N GLU A 121 14.67 11.80 -26.34
CA GLU A 121 14.15 12.89 -25.50
C GLU A 121 13.39 12.33 -24.30
N ALA A 122 13.82 12.71 -23.09
CA ALA A 122 13.15 12.36 -21.86
C ALA A 122 11.77 13.05 -21.74
N PRO A 123 10.71 12.33 -21.33
CA PRO A 123 9.40 12.95 -21.15
C PRO A 123 9.36 13.98 -20.03
N ARG A 124 8.57 15.04 -20.25
CA ARG A 124 8.30 16.09 -19.25
C ARG A 124 7.05 15.79 -18.42
N LEU A 125 6.13 14.99 -18.95
CA LEU A 125 4.96 14.51 -18.23
C LEU A 125 4.80 13.01 -18.48
N LEU A 126 4.78 12.22 -17.41
CA LEU A 126 4.41 10.81 -17.48
C LEU A 126 3.14 10.58 -16.69
N VAL A 127 2.11 10.02 -17.34
CA VAL A 127 0.87 9.60 -16.69
C VAL A 127 0.64 8.13 -16.99
N SER A 128 0.48 7.29 -15.97
CA SER A 128 0.33 5.85 -16.20
C SER A 128 -0.56 5.14 -15.18
N ARG A 129 -1.11 4.01 -15.61
CA ARG A 129 -1.80 3.04 -14.76
C ARG A 129 -1.12 1.67 -14.97
N PRO A 130 0.04 1.42 -14.35
CA PRO A 130 0.79 0.19 -14.57
C PRO A 130 0.05 -1.04 -14.01
N PRO A 131 0.45 -2.26 -14.41
CA PRO A 131 -0.13 -3.48 -13.88
C PRO A 131 0.13 -3.67 -12.38
N TRP A 132 -0.91 -4.04 -11.63
CA TRP A 132 -0.84 -4.34 -10.19
C TRP A 132 -0.75 -5.85 -9.96
N LEU A 133 0.41 -6.42 -10.25
CA LEU A 133 0.62 -7.86 -10.19
C LEU A 133 1.96 -8.19 -9.56
N ARG A 134 1.98 -9.15 -8.63
CA ARG A 134 3.25 -9.67 -8.11
C ARG A 134 3.91 -10.57 -9.15
N ILE A 135 5.23 -10.50 -9.26
CA ILE A 135 5.98 -11.33 -10.23
C ILE A 135 5.70 -12.82 -10.02
N LYS A 136 5.54 -13.26 -8.76
CA LYS A 136 5.23 -14.66 -8.45
C LYS A 136 3.86 -15.10 -8.97
N ASP A 137 2.89 -14.18 -9.00
CA ASP A 137 1.51 -14.48 -9.38
C ASP A 137 1.36 -14.47 -10.92
N ARG A 138 2.25 -13.77 -11.64
CA ARG A 138 2.30 -13.76 -13.12
C ARG A 138 2.42 -15.15 -13.76
N PHE A 139 3.07 -16.09 -13.06
CA PHE A 139 3.32 -17.43 -13.59
C PHE A 139 2.59 -18.52 -12.81
N ARG A 140 1.61 -18.15 -11.97
CA ARG A 140 0.83 -19.11 -11.19
C ARG A 140 0.05 -20.03 -12.15
N GLY A 141 0.10 -21.34 -11.89
CA GLY A 141 -0.55 -22.37 -12.72
C GLY A 141 0.25 -22.78 -13.97
N HIS A 142 1.38 -22.12 -14.26
CA HIS A 142 2.25 -22.53 -15.36
C HIS A 142 3.18 -23.67 -14.93
N PRO A 143 3.37 -24.75 -15.72
CA PRO A 143 4.25 -25.87 -15.37
C PRO A 143 5.67 -25.43 -15.00
N GLU A 144 6.24 -24.51 -15.77
CA GLU A 144 7.59 -23.93 -15.54
C GLU A 144 7.57 -22.63 -14.71
N GLY A 145 6.46 -22.29 -14.07
CA GLY A 145 6.25 -20.94 -13.52
C GLY A 145 7.28 -20.53 -12.46
N SER A 146 7.80 -21.49 -11.70
CA SER A 146 8.88 -21.25 -10.71
C SER A 146 10.19 -20.84 -11.38
N GLU A 147 10.57 -21.49 -12.47
CA GLU A 147 11.79 -21.18 -13.22
C GLU A 147 11.66 -19.84 -13.95
N MET A 148 10.54 -19.61 -14.64
CA MET A 148 10.23 -18.32 -15.29
C MET A 148 10.28 -17.16 -14.29
N ARG A 149 9.71 -17.35 -13.09
CA ARG A 149 9.79 -16.37 -12.00
C ARG A 149 11.23 -16.08 -11.61
N LYS A 150 12.06 -17.11 -11.41
CA LYS A 150 13.47 -16.97 -11.03
C LYS A 150 14.25 -16.23 -12.13
N ARG A 151 14.07 -16.61 -13.39
CA ARG A 151 14.72 -15.98 -14.55
C ARG A 151 14.35 -14.51 -14.69
N LEU A 152 13.07 -14.17 -14.62
CA LEU A 152 12.61 -12.77 -14.67
C LEU A 152 13.15 -11.97 -13.48
N SER A 153 13.11 -12.53 -12.28
CA SER A 153 13.64 -11.85 -11.09
C SER A 153 15.15 -11.61 -11.17
N LYS A 154 15.91 -12.56 -11.73
CA LYS A 154 17.36 -12.41 -11.98
C LYS A 154 17.63 -11.33 -13.03
N SER A 155 16.87 -11.33 -14.14
CA SER A 155 16.99 -10.33 -15.19
C SER A 155 16.70 -8.91 -14.68
N LEU A 156 15.66 -8.71 -13.87
CA LEU A 156 15.35 -7.41 -13.30
C LEU A 156 16.40 -6.93 -12.30
N ARG A 157 16.95 -7.84 -11.47
CA ARG A 157 18.03 -7.51 -10.53
C ARG A 157 19.36 -7.19 -11.20
N GLY A 158 19.62 -7.80 -12.35
CA GLY A 158 20.84 -7.57 -13.12
C GLY A 158 20.68 -6.49 -14.20
N ALA A 159 19.52 -5.83 -14.30
CA ALA A 159 19.32 -4.76 -15.24
C ALA A 159 20.10 -3.53 -14.77
N VAL A 160 20.87 -2.95 -15.68
CA VAL A 160 21.70 -1.76 -15.44
C VAL A 160 21.31 -0.64 -16.41
N GLU A 161 21.63 0.59 -16.04
CA GLU A 161 21.63 1.72 -16.97
C GLU A 161 22.94 1.73 -17.79
N SER A 162 23.05 2.66 -18.74
CA SER A 162 24.20 2.78 -19.64
C SER A 162 25.52 3.09 -18.91
N ASP A 163 25.44 3.71 -17.74
CA ASP A 163 26.58 4.01 -16.86
C ASP A 163 26.98 2.84 -15.93
N GLY A 164 26.25 1.72 -16.01
CA GLY A 164 26.47 0.53 -15.18
C GLY A 164 25.79 0.57 -13.81
N SER A 165 25.09 1.65 -13.47
CA SER A 165 24.29 1.72 -12.24
C SER A 165 23.10 0.75 -12.29
N PRO A 166 22.62 0.21 -11.15
CA PRO A 166 21.45 -0.65 -11.13
C PRO A 166 20.20 0.11 -11.58
N ARG A 167 19.41 -0.49 -12.48
CA ARG A 167 18.14 0.09 -12.95
C ARG A 167 17.07 0.19 -11.85
N PHE A 168 17.15 -0.69 -10.85
CA PHE A 168 16.21 -0.75 -9.74
C PHE A 168 16.96 -0.87 -8.40
N GLU A 169 17.07 0.23 -7.68
CA GLU A 169 17.66 0.33 -6.35
C GLU A 169 16.68 -0.13 -5.25
N ALA A 170 15.38 0.16 -5.43
CA ALA A 170 14.32 -0.11 -4.45
C ALA A 170 13.74 -1.54 -4.54
N LEU A 171 14.30 -2.39 -5.39
CA LEU A 171 13.86 -3.77 -5.55
C LEU A 171 14.17 -4.61 -4.28
N ARG A 172 13.13 -4.86 -3.47
CA ARG A 172 13.22 -5.65 -2.23
C ARG A 172 12.02 -6.58 -2.05
N GLY A 173 12.28 -7.78 -1.54
CA GLY A 173 11.26 -8.76 -1.15
C GLY A 173 10.38 -9.27 -2.30
N ASN A 174 9.08 -9.46 -2.02
CA ASN A 174 8.08 -9.88 -3.00
C ASN A 174 7.72 -8.69 -3.92
N VAL A 175 8.32 -8.67 -5.10
CA VAL A 175 8.20 -7.55 -6.05
C VAL A 175 6.84 -7.51 -6.74
N ASN A 176 6.24 -6.33 -6.73
CA ASN A 176 5.03 -5.99 -7.49
C ASN A 176 5.41 -5.14 -8.71
N LEU A 177 4.79 -5.38 -9.86
CA LEU A 177 5.11 -4.69 -11.11
C LEU A 177 4.91 -3.17 -11.00
N TYR A 178 3.87 -2.70 -10.30
CA TYR A 178 3.63 -1.25 -10.17
C TYR A 178 4.82 -0.51 -9.52
N ARG A 179 5.57 -1.17 -8.62
CA ARG A 179 6.75 -0.59 -7.95
C ARG A 179 7.91 -0.41 -8.93
N LEU A 180 8.12 -1.42 -9.78
CA LEU A 180 9.12 -1.36 -10.86
C LEU A 180 8.77 -0.25 -11.85
N PHE A 181 7.51 -0.17 -12.27
CA PHE A 181 7.07 0.88 -13.18
C PHE A 181 7.20 2.27 -12.55
N LEU A 182 6.93 2.43 -11.25
CA LEU A 182 7.11 3.70 -10.56
C LEU A 182 8.58 4.11 -10.53
N GLU A 183 9.46 3.23 -10.08
CA GLU A 183 10.91 3.48 -10.07
C GLU A 183 11.46 3.79 -11.46
N ARG A 184 11.10 2.98 -12.46
CA ARG A 184 11.49 3.22 -13.85
C ARG A 184 10.93 4.53 -14.39
N SER A 185 9.70 4.89 -14.03
CA SER A 185 9.11 6.16 -14.48
C SER A 185 9.85 7.37 -13.91
N MET A 186 10.37 7.27 -12.67
CA MET A 186 11.20 8.33 -12.10
C MET A 186 12.54 8.48 -12.84
N SER A 187 13.14 7.40 -13.34
CA SER A 187 14.38 7.48 -14.12
C SER A 187 14.18 7.83 -15.60
N LEU A 188 12.98 7.59 -16.15
CA LEU A 188 12.64 7.98 -17.52
C LEU A 188 12.36 9.48 -17.65
N VAL A 189 11.63 10.05 -16.70
CA VAL A 189 11.18 11.45 -16.76
C VAL A 189 12.37 12.38 -16.53
N GLY A 190 12.51 13.39 -17.40
CA GLY A 190 13.60 14.35 -17.31
C GLY A 190 13.53 15.24 -16.07
N ASP A 191 14.61 15.93 -15.75
CA ASP A 191 14.71 16.85 -14.61
C ASP A 191 13.55 17.86 -14.60
N SER A 192 12.96 18.09 -13.42
CA SER A 192 11.77 18.94 -13.23
C SER A 192 10.50 18.46 -13.97
N GLY A 193 10.55 17.31 -14.62
CA GLY A 193 9.41 16.65 -15.22
C GLY A 193 8.44 16.13 -14.16
N ARG A 194 7.19 15.89 -14.56
CA ARG A 194 6.10 15.51 -13.66
C ARG A 194 5.67 14.07 -13.90
N LEU A 195 5.49 13.34 -12.81
CA LEU A 195 5.00 11.97 -12.80
C LEU A 195 3.67 11.89 -12.08
N ARG A 196 2.67 11.28 -12.73
CA ARG A 196 1.38 10.92 -12.13
C ARG A 196 1.11 9.44 -12.37
N MET A 197 0.95 8.66 -11.32
CA MET A 197 0.66 7.23 -11.49
C MET A 197 -0.47 6.77 -10.60
N ILE A 198 -1.26 5.84 -11.14
CA ILE A 198 -2.33 5.17 -10.43
C ILE A 198 -1.85 3.79 -9.99
N VAL A 199 -1.65 3.62 -8.68
CA VAL A 199 -1.04 2.45 -8.04
C VAL A 199 -1.89 1.99 -6.85
N PRO A 200 -1.64 0.81 -6.24
CA PRO A 200 -2.32 0.41 -5.02
C PRO A 200 -1.99 1.32 -3.82
N ASP A 201 -2.97 1.57 -2.94
CA ASP A 201 -2.77 2.40 -1.73
C ASP A 201 -1.73 1.83 -0.75
N ALA A 202 -1.52 0.52 -0.81
CA ALA A 202 -0.55 -0.18 0.02
C ALA A 202 0.86 0.41 -0.07
N LEU A 203 1.22 1.05 -1.20
CA LEU A 203 2.50 1.76 -1.39
C LEU A 203 2.81 2.71 -0.22
N LEU A 204 1.78 3.38 0.32
CA LEU A 204 1.93 4.37 1.38
C LEU A 204 2.47 3.81 2.69
N ARG A 205 2.30 2.51 2.96
CA ARG A 205 2.56 1.93 4.30
C ARG A 205 3.28 0.59 4.28
N GLU A 206 3.24 -0.16 3.17
CA GLU A 206 3.84 -1.49 3.15
C GLU A 206 5.37 -1.42 3.37
N LYS A 207 5.89 -2.33 4.21
CA LYS A 207 7.33 -2.41 4.52
C LYS A 207 8.17 -2.65 3.27
N SER A 208 7.65 -3.39 2.30
CA SER A 208 8.38 -3.70 1.08
C SER A 208 8.67 -2.46 0.21
N SER A 209 7.92 -1.37 0.40
CA SER A 209 8.03 -0.12 -0.36
C SER A 209 8.82 0.98 0.34
N VAL A 210 9.43 0.73 1.49
CA VAL A 210 10.26 1.73 2.22
C VAL A 210 11.34 2.33 1.33
N ALA A 211 12.10 1.50 0.61
CA ALA A 211 13.16 1.99 -0.29
C ALA A 211 12.59 2.89 -1.40
N LEU A 212 11.42 2.55 -1.94
CA LEU A 212 10.78 3.33 -2.99
C LEU A 212 10.26 4.67 -2.47
N ARG A 213 9.68 4.70 -1.26
CA ARG A 213 9.26 5.95 -0.60
C ARG A 213 10.45 6.85 -0.29
N LYS A 214 11.59 6.28 0.13
CA LYS A 214 12.85 7.04 0.28
C LYS A 214 13.29 7.69 -1.02
N LEU A 215 13.29 6.96 -2.14
CA LEU A 215 13.58 7.55 -3.46
C LEU A 215 12.62 8.70 -3.82
N MET A 216 11.32 8.54 -3.54
CA MET A 216 10.31 9.56 -3.80
C MET A 216 10.50 10.82 -2.95
N VAL A 217 11.04 10.70 -1.73
CA VAL A 217 11.16 11.81 -0.76
C VAL A 217 12.53 12.48 -0.80
N ASP A 218 13.59 11.69 -0.94
CA ASP A 218 14.98 12.13 -0.77
C ASP A 218 15.62 12.54 -2.10
N GLY A 219 15.20 11.96 -3.22
CA GLY A 219 15.69 12.29 -4.56
C GLY A 219 14.67 12.99 -5.47
N ASN A 220 13.44 13.17 -5.00
CA ASN A 220 12.34 13.77 -5.76
C ASN A 220 11.44 14.62 -4.87
N GLN A 221 10.55 15.38 -5.51
CA GLN A 221 9.51 16.13 -4.81
C GLN A 221 8.19 15.36 -4.88
N TRP A 222 7.84 14.65 -3.81
CA TRP A 222 6.52 14.06 -3.63
C TRP A 222 5.49 15.12 -3.28
N ILE A 223 4.82 15.62 -4.32
CA ILE A 223 3.87 16.73 -4.21
C ILE A 223 2.57 16.29 -3.56
N SER A 224 2.01 15.15 -3.98
CA SER A 224 0.68 14.76 -3.51
C SER A 224 0.40 13.26 -3.60
N SER A 225 -0.55 12.83 -2.77
CA SER A 225 -1.13 11.49 -2.76
C SER A 225 -2.64 11.58 -2.70
N TRP A 226 -3.38 10.94 -3.60
CA TRP A 226 -4.85 10.87 -3.56
C TRP A 226 -5.26 9.44 -3.25
N SER A 227 -5.64 9.17 -2.01
CA SER A 227 -5.94 7.83 -1.51
C SER A 227 -7.43 7.56 -1.47
N PHE A 228 -7.85 6.52 -2.20
CA PHE A 228 -9.19 5.96 -2.19
C PHE A 228 -9.14 4.57 -1.55
N PRO A 229 -9.54 4.41 -0.28
CA PRO A 229 -9.48 3.11 0.41
C PRO A 229 -10.34 2.03 -0.27
N GLU A 230 -10.04 0.76 -0.01
CA GLU A 230 -10.70 -0.40 -0.62
C GLU A 230 -12.24 -0.35 -0.67
N PRO A 231 -12.97 0.08 0.39
CA PRO A 231 -14.44 0.14 0.36
C PRO A 231 -15.01 1.04 -0.74
N GLN A 232 -14.23 2.00 -1.24
CA GLN A 232 -14.68 3.02 -2.20
C GLN A 232 -14.81 2.47 -3.62
N ARG A 233 -14.18 1.33 -3.94
CA ARG A 233 -14.32 0.59 -5.21
C ARG A 233 -14.33 1.47 -6.47
N VAL A 234 -13.46 2.48 -6.51
CA VAL A 234 -13.41 3.50 -7.57
C VAL A 234 -13.16 2.90 -8.95
N PHE A 235 -12.48 1.75 -9.01
CA PHE A 235 -12.42 0.90 -10.20
C PHE A 235 -13.30 -0.34 -10.02
N PRO A 236 -14.27 -0.58 -10.91
CA PRO A 236 -15.04 -1.81 -10.91
C PRO A 236 -14.13 -3.05 -10.95
N GLY A 237 -14.35 -3.99 -10.03
CA GLY A 237 -13.57 -5.22 -9.93
C GLY A 237 -12.22 -5.11 -9.21
N ALA A 238 -11.80 -3.91 -8.77
CA ALA A 238 -10.63 -3.78 -7.90
C ALA A 238 -11.01 -4.13 -6.45
N SER A 239 -10.27 -5.07 -5.85
CA SER A 239 -10.38 -5.48 -4.44
C SER A 239 -9.33 -4.83 -3.54
N GLN A 240 -8.69 -3.76 -4.01
CA GLN A 240 -7.62 -3.05 -3.31
C GLN A 240 -7.88 -1.56 -3.40
N GLY A 241 -7.45 -0.81 -2.38
CA GLY A 241 -7.52 0.65 -2.45
C GLY A 241 -6.57 1.21 -3.50
N VAL A 242 -6.94 2.39 -3.99
CA VAL A 242 -6.31 3.07 -5.12
C VAL A 242 -5.57 4.30 -4.61
N LEU A 243 -4.43 4.57 -5.21
CA LEU A 243 -3.63 5.76 -4.95
C LEU A 243 -3.27 6.43 -6.27
N VAL A 244 -3.50 7.74 -6.36
CA VAL A 244 -2.89 8.58 -7.40
C VAL A 244 -1.73 9.34 -6.78
N ILE A 245 -0.51 9.03 -7.18
CA ILE A 245 0.69 9.76 -6.74
C ILE A 245 1.00 10.90 -7.70
N GLY A 246 1.59 11.98 -7.18
CA GLY A 246 2.14 13.07 -7.98
C GLY A 246 3.53 13.43 -7.50
N LEU A 247 4.51 13.29 -8.39
CA LEU A 247 5.90 13.67 -8.15
C LEU A 247 6.34 14.72 -9.17
N THR A 248 7.29 15.56 -8.75
CA THR A 248 8.20 16.28 -9.66
C THR A 248 9.57 15.65 -9.50
N ILE A 249 10.21 15.33 -10.62
CA ILE A 249 11.50 14.63 -10.64
C ILE A 249 12.62 15.59 -10.26
N SER A 250 13.58 15.06 -9.51
CA SER A 250 14.72 15.77 -8.92
C SER A 250 14.32 16.72 -7.77
N GLY A 251 15.31 17.11 -6.97
CA GLY A 251 15.10 17.87 -5.74
C GLY A 251 14.79 16.98 -4.53
N ARG A 252 14.07 17.54 -3.55
CA ARG A 252 13.72 16.84 -2.31
C ARG A 252 12.35 17.29 -1.81
N THR A 253 11.67 16.41 -1.09
CA THR A 253 10.35 16.71 -0.52
C THR A 253 10.50 17.43 0.81
N GLU A 254 10.01 18.66 0.88
CA GLU A 254 9.90 19.44 2.13
C GLU A 254 8.50 19.33 2.74
N MET A 255 7.48 19.26 1.89
CA MET A 255 6.09 19.11 2.28
C MET A 255 5.35 18.24 1.25
N MET A 256 4.50 17.34 1.73
CA MET A 256 3.66 16.48 0.89
C MET A 256 2.20 16.58 1.33
N THR A 257 1.28 16.80 0.38
CA THR A 257 -0.16 16.85 0.67
C THR A 257 -0.81 15.49 0.40
N SER A 258 -1.27 14.82 1.45
CA SER A 258 -2.00 13.56 1.38
C SER A 258 -3.51 13.80 1.46
N PHE A 259 -4.20 13.60 0.35
CA PHE A 259 -5.65 13.64 0.27
C PHE A 259 -6.24 12.26 0.56
N GLY A 260 -7.15 12.18 1.53
CA GLY A 260 -7.77 10.92 1.92
C GLY A 260 -8.45 10.98 3.29
N PRO A 261 -9.41 10.06 3.54
CA PRO A 261 -9.88 9.03 2.62
C PRO A 261 -10.86 9.62 1.59
N LEU A 262 -10.56 9.46 0.31
CA LEU A 262 -11.35 10.00 -0.79
C LEU A 262 -12.44 9.03 -1.24
N GLU A 263 -13.53 9.60 -1.71
CA GLU A 263 -14.69 8.91 -2.28
C GLU A 263 -14.88 9.30 -3.75
N ALA A 264 -15.67 8.53 -4.50
CA ALA A 264 -15.93 8.84 -5.91
C ALA A 264 -16.53 10.25 -6.11
N GLN A 265 -17.32 10.72 -5.14
CA GLN A 265 -17.94 12.05 -5.14
C GLN A 265 -16.95 13.20 -4.92
N ASP A 266 -15.76 12.93 -4.37
CA ASP A 266 -14.70 13.94 -4.22
C ASP A 266 -14.03 14.26 -5.56
N LEU A 267 -14.40 13.56 -6.64
CA LEU A 267 -13.88 13.77 -7.99
C LEU A 267 -14.95 14.33 -8.93
N SER A 268 -14.55 15.28 -9.77
CA SER A 268 -15.33 15.79 -10.88
C SER A 268 -14.53 15.78 -12.19
N ALA A 269 -15.24 15.60 -13.30
CA ALA A 269 -14.61 15.61 -14.62
C ALA A 269 -14.13 17.01 -15.06
N ARG A 270 -14.57 18.08 -14.39
CA ARG A 270 -14.25 19.48 -14.74
C ARG A 270 -13.09 20.04 -13.92
N VAL A 271 -13.18 19.94 -12.59
CA VAL A 271 -12.19 20.54 -11.67
C VAL A 271 -11.21 19.53 -11.08
N GLY A 272 -11.41 18.23 -11.33
CA GLY A 272 -10.59 17.18 -10.71
C GLY A 272 -11.04 16.95 -9.28
N LEU A 273 -10.15 17.16 -8.30
CA LEU A 273 -10.44 16.94 -6.89
C LEU A 273 -11.24 18.11 -6.30
N ASP A 274 -12.27 17.81 -5.50
CA ASP A 274 -13.07 18.79 -4.76
C ASP A 274 -12.19 19.58 -3.76
N ASN A 275 -12.45 20.88 -3.60
CA ASN A 275 -11.68 21.73 -2.68
C ASN A 275 -11.99 21.45 -1.20
N LYS A 276 -13.05 20.71 -0.89
CA LYS A 276 -13.42 20.23 0.44
C LYS A 276 -12.91 18.82 0.74
N ALA A 277 -12.20 18.20 -0.21
CA ALA A 277 -11.62 16.88 0.00
C ALA A 277 -10.72 16.86 1.24
N PRO A 278 -10.85 15.85 2.13
CA PRO A 278 -10.03 15.78 3.34
C PRO A 278 -8.55 15.60 2.97
N PHE A 279 -7.67 16.33 3.63
CA PHE A 279 -6.24 16.25 3.40
C PHE A 279 -5.41 16.43 4.68
N LEU A 280 -4.20 15.90 4.66
CA LEU A 280 -3.15 16.09 5.66
C LEU A 280 -1.90 16.63 4.95
N GLU A 281 -1.33 17.70 5.48
CA GLU A 281 0.00 18.17 5.07
C GLU A 281 1.05 17.50 5.96
N MET A 282 2.09 16.97 5.32
CA MET A 282 3.18 16.27 5.98
C MET A 282 4.46 17.06 5.76
N GLU A 283 4.84 17.84 6.76
CA GLU A 283 6.13 18.53 6.81
C GLU A 283 7.25 17.52 7.09
N ARG A 284 8.37 17.66 6.38
CA ARG A 284 9.49 16.72 6.41
C ARG A 284 9.98 16.39 7.83
N GLY A 285 10.09 17.40 8.70
CA GLY A 285 10.57 17.26 10.08
C GLY A 285 9.68 16.28 10.89
N PRO A 286 8.45 16.67 11.26
CA PRO A 286 7.54 15.77 11.98
C PRO A 286 7.33 14.42 11.28
N TRP A 287 7.18 14.42 9.95
CA TRP A 287 6.96 13.20 9.17
C TRP A 287 8.12 12.19 9.29
N SER A 288 9.36 12.69 9.31
CA SER A 288 10.53 11.83 9.51
C SER A 288 10.51 11.10 10.84
N VAL A 289 10.14 11.82 11.91
CA VAL A 289 10.09 11.31 13.29
C VAL A 289 8.96 10.29 13.45
N TRP A 290 7.76 10.60 12.95
CA TRP A 290 6.59 9.71 13.04
C TRP A 290 6.82 8.31 12.48
N THR A 291 7.75 8.19 11.53
CA THR A 291 7.91 6.97 10.73
C THR A 291 9.31 6.38 10.78
N ASP A 292 10.20 6.93 11.61
CA ASP A 292 11.63 6.60 11.64
C ASP A 292 12.24 6.59 10.22
N MET A 293 12.06 7.70 9.49
CA MET A 293 12.56 7.89 8.12
C MET A 293 12.06 6.85 7.10
N THR A 294 11.00 6.08 7.40
CA THR A 294 10.38 5.17 6.43
C THR A 294 9.38 5.85 5.49
N TRP A 295 9.09 7.13 5.78
CA TRP A 295 8.24 8.02 4.99
C TRP A 295 6.86 7.41 4.70
N ALA A 296 6.34 6.62 5.63
CA ALA A 296 4.99 6.09 5.51
C ALA A 296 3.95 7.21 5.61
N VAL A 297 2.79 7.05 4.97
CA VAL A 297 1.71 8.03 5.03
C VAL A 297 0.53 7.43 5.80
N PRO A 298 0.08 8.05 6.91
CA PRO A 298 -0.93 7.47 7.77
C PRO A 298 -2.29 7.40 7.07
N ARG A 299 -3.06 6.36 7.37
CA ARG A 299 -4.49 6.31 7.09
C ARG A 299 -5.19 7.28 8.03
N MET A 300 -5.90 8.22 7.45
CA MET A 300 -6.71 9.17 8.20
C MET A 300 -8.18 8.76 8.13
N PRO A 301 -8.94 8.90 9.22
CA PRO A 301 -10.39 8.86 9.16
C PRO A 301 -10.92 10.09 8.40
N ARG A 302 -12.18 10.04 7.97
CA ARG A 302 -12.82 11.19 7.31
C ARG A 302 -13.34 12.21 8.32
N ASP A 303 -13.84 11.72 9.45
CA ASP A 303 -14.34 12.56 10.54
C ASP A 303 -13.22 13.38 11.20
N ARG A 304 -13.49 14.67 11.46
CA ARG A 304 -12.47 15.60 11.94
C ARG A 304 -12.02 15.30 13.37
N TYR A 305 -12.92 14.84 14.23
CA TYR A 305 -12.60 14.51 15.62
C TYR A 305 -11.69 13.28 15.67
N ASP A 306 -12.07 12.23 14.93
CA ASP A 306 -11.26 11.02 14.83
C ASP A 306 -9.87 11.32 14.22
N ARG A 307 -9.78 12.25 13.26
CA ARG A 307 -8.49 12.65 12.65
C ARG A 307 -7.58 13.28 13.68
N ASN A 308 -8.11 14.15 14.53
CA ASN A 308 -7.34 14.78 15.59
C ASN A 308 -6.87 13.75 16.62
N ALA A 309 -7.72 12.78 16.98
CA ALA A 309 -7.35 11.69 17.88
C ALA A 309 -6.21 10.83 17.30
N VAL A 310 -6.28 10.48 16.00
CA VAL A 310 -5.20 9.76 15.31
C VAL A 310 -3.91 10.58 15.28
N LEU A 311 -3.96 11.86 14.94
CA LEU A 311 -2.77 12.72 14.92
C LEU A 311 -2.13 12.87 16.30
N LYS A 312 -2.95 13.01 17.35
CA LYS A 312 -2.48 13.05 18.73
C LYS A 312 -1.76 11.75 19.09
N ALA A 313 -2.38 10.60 18.80
CA ALA A 313 -1.77 9.29 19.05
C ALA A 313 -0.45 9.11 18.28
N ILE A 314 -0.37 9.57 17.03
CA ILE A 314 0.89 9.55 16.27
C ILE A 314 1.95 10.43 16.94
N GLY A 315 1.60 11.66 17.33
CA GLY A 315 2.53 12.56 18.00
C GLY A 315 3.06 12.01 19.33
N ASP A 316 2.16 11.53 20.19
CA ASP A 316 2.51 11.06 21.54
C ASP A 316 3.37 9.79 21.52
N LEU A 317 3.17 8.94 20.50
CA LEU A 317 3.79 7.62 20.42
C LEU A 317 5.02 7.56 19.51
N ALA A 318 5.25 8.56 18.65
CA ALA A 318 6.33 8.53 17.67
C ALA A 318 7.71 8.29 18.28
N ASP A 319 8.00 8.94 19.41
CA ASP A 319 9.31 8.89 20.09
C ASP A 319 9.41 7.80 21.17
N GLN A 320 8.37 6.99 21.36
CA GLN A 320 8.41 5.92 22.37
C GLN A 320 9.29 4.75 21.90
N PRO A 321 10.01 4.06 22.81
CA PRO A 321 10.71 2.83 22.49
C PRO A 321 9.77 1.81 21.83
N ARG A 322 10.30 0.98 20.93
CA ARG A 322 9.49 -0.05 20.28
C ARG A 322 9.46 -1.34 21.10
N LEU A 323 8.38 -2.11 20.97
CA LEU A 323 8.22 -3.39 21.66
C LEU A 323 9.39 -4.36 21.42
N GLY A 324 9.90 -4.40 20.19
CA GLY A 324 11.02 -5.26 19.80
C GLY A 324 12.41 -4.69 20.08
N GLU A 325 12.52 -3.44 20.56
CA GLU A 325 13.80 -2.83 20.94
C GLU A 325 14.29 -3.34 22.29
N GLU A 326 15.60 -3.43 22.45
CA GLU A 326 16.27 -3.78 23.70
C GLU A 326 16.16 -2.62 24.71
N GLY A 327 16.09 -2.93 26.00
CA GLY A 327 16.05 -1.93 27.06
C GLY A 327 14.77 -1.08 27.13
N ASN A 328 13.65 -1.55 26.55
CA ASN A 328 12.34 -0.93 26.79
C ASN A 328 11.82 -1.28 28.21
N TRP A 329 10.77 -0.60 28.68
CA TRP A 329 10.31 -0.77 30.07
C TRP A 329 9.83 -2.20 30.40
N LEU A 330 9.32 -2.94 29.43
CA LEU A 330 8.86 -4.32 29.61
C LEU A 330 10.05 -5.29 29.59
N ASN A 331 11.13 -4.93 28.89
CA ASN A 331 12.28 -5.77 28.72
C ASN A 331 13.58 -5.00 29.02
N PRO A 332 14.02 -5.02 30.29
CA PRO A 332 15.27 -4.36 30.69
C PRO A 332 16.52 -5.13 30.22
N THR A 333 16.37 -6.24 29.52
CA THR A 333 17.48 -7.09 29.05
C THR A 333 17.86 -6.79 27.60
N ASP A 334 19.05 -7.24 27.20
CA ASP A 334 19.53 -7.19 25.82
C ASP A 334 18.91 -8.29 24.91
N GLN A 335 18.00 -9.13 25.42
CA GLN A 335 17.33 -10.14 24.60
C GLN A 335 16.01 -9.57 24.05
N PRO A 336 15.86 -9.33 22.74
CA PRO A 336 14.66 -8.68 22.22
C PRO A 336 13.41 -9.55 22.35
N ILE A 337 12.27 -8.92 22.69
CA ILE A 337 10.96 -9.55 22.59
C ILE A 337 10.70 -9.88 21.12
N ARG A 338 10.38 -11.14 20.83
CA ARG A 338 10.08 -11.59 19.46
C ARG A 338 8.60 -11.82 19.30
N VAL A 339 8.09 -11.57 18.09
CA VAL A 339 6.71 -11.90 17.73
C VAL A 339 6.70 -13.14 16.86
N ARG A 340 5.97 -14.16 17.28
CA ARG A 340 5.83 -15.43 16.56
C ARG A 340 4.43 -15.57 15.99
N VAL A 341 4.34 -16.25 14.85
CA VAL A 341 3.06 -16.72 14.31
C VAL A 341 2.69 -18.00 15.05
N GLY A 342 1.40 -18.27 15.22
CA GLY A 342 0.90 -19.50 15.85
C GLY A 342 1.52 -20.76 15.28
N GLU A 343 1.65 -21.78 16.14
CA GLU A 343 2.45 -22.98 15.91
C GLU A 343 1.92 -23.85 14.76
N ILE A 344 0.62 -23.78 14.46
CA ILE A 344 -0.04 -24.64 13.47
C ILE A 344 -0.42 -23.87 12.20
N ASP A 345 0.11 -24.32 11.06
CA ASP A 345 -0.36 -23.89 9.74
C ASP A 345 -1.64 -24.66 9.36
N GLN A 346 -2.78 -23.98 9.37
CA GLN A 346 -4.09 -24.56 9.07
C GLN A 346 -4.18 -25.23 7.69
N THR A 347 -3.37 -24.79 6.71
CA THR A 347 -3.40 -25.36 5.35
C THR A 347 -2.61 -26.65 5.29
N ASN A 348 -1.44 -26.71 5.94
CA ASN A 348 -0.58 -27.88 5.90
C ASN A 348 -1.08 -29.01 6.82
N TRP A 349 -1.84 -28.67 7.85
CA TRP A 349 -2.29 -29.60 8.89
C TRP A 349 -3.82 -29.73 8.97
N SER A 350 -4.53 -29.45 7.86
CA SER A 350 -6.00 -29.46 7.84
C SER A 350 -6.62 -30.79 8.24
N GLY A 351 -5.89 -31.91 8.09
CA GLY A 351 -6.35 -33.25 8.47
C GLY A 351 -6.38 -33.50 9.98
N ASP A 352 -5.64 -32.72 10.77
CA ASP A 352 -5.52 -32.84 12.22
C ASP A 352 -6.34 -31.77 12.97
N ILE A 353 -7.17 -31.02 12.25
CA ILE A 353 -8.01 -29.94 12.76
C ILE A 353 -9.48 -30.33 12.59
N SER A 354 -10.25 -30.25 13.66
CA SER A 354 -11.68 -30.60 13.64
C SER A 354 -12.52 -29.66 14.51
N ASP A 355 -13.84 -29.78 14.41
CA ASP A 355 -14.76 -28.98 15.21
C ASP A 355 -14.81 -29.49 16.66
N TRP A 356 -14.94 -28.56 17.61
CA TRP A 356 -15.05 -28.88 19.03
C TRP A 356 -16.48 -29.28 19.41
N ARG A 357 -16.61 -30.40 20.12
CA ARG A 357 -17.85 -30.98 20.64
C ARG A 357 -17.75 -31.12 22.16
N PRO A 358 -18.87 -31.19 22.90
CA PRO A 358 -18.83 -31.35 24.37
C PRO A 358 -18.00 -32.54 24.86
N GLU A 359 -17.93 -33.62 24.08
CA GLU A 359 -17.18 -34.85 24.38
C GLU A 359 -15.82 -34.91 23.62
N SER A 360 -15.34 -33.79 23.09
CA SER A 360 -14.07 -33.77 22.36
C SER A 360 -12.91 -34.10 23.27
N GLU A 361 -12.15 -35.14 22.89
CA GLU A 361 -10.84 -35.44 23.46
C GLU A 361 -9.74 -34.85 22.56
N GLY A 362 -8.89 -33.99 23.11
CA GLY A 362 -7.76 -33.39 22.39
C GLY A 362 -7.43 -31.99 22.90
N THR A 363 -6.62 -31.28 22.13
CA THR A 363 -6.04 -30.01 22.55
C THR A 363 -6.86 -28.83 22.03
N PRO A 364 -7.22 -27.84 22.87
CA PRO A 364 -7.81 -26.58 22.41
C PRO A 364 -6.98 -25.91 21.32
N PHE A 365 -7.61 -25.62 20.18
CA PHE A 365 -6.97 -24.97 19.04
C PHE A 365 -7.45 -23.53 18.89
N ILE A 366 -6.66 -22.60 19.43
CA ILE A 366 -7.00 -21.18 19.40
C ILE A 366 -6.64 -20.58 18.03
N ARG A 367 -7.54 -19.74 17.54
CA ARG A 367 -7.54 -19.12 16.22
C ARG A 367 -8.06 -17.71 16.35
N GLY A 368 -7.89 -16.89 15.31
CA GLY A 368 -8.41 -15.53 15.29
C GLY A 368 -9.91 -15.43 15.59
N ALA A 369 -10.72 -16.45 15.27
CA ALA A 369 -12.16 -16.45 15.56
C ALA A 369 -12.49 -16.39 17.07
N HIS A 370 -11.59 -16.86 17.93
CA HIS A 370 -11.79 -16.95 19.38
C HIS A 370 -11.49 -15.65 20.13
N PHE A 371 -10.98 -14.62 19.44
CA PHE A 371 -10.74 -13.30 20.03
C PHE A 371 -12.04 -12.48 20.04
N HIS A 372 -12.62 -12.35 21.22
CA HIS A 372 -13.85 -11.61 21.44
C HIS A 372 -13.56 -10.19 21.97
N LEU A 373 -14.40 -9.22 21.62
CA LEU A 373 -14.31 -7.84 22.10
C LEU A 373 -15.68 -7.46 22.68
N GLU A 374 -15.74 -7.22 23.97
CA GLU A 374 -16.97 -6.87 24.70
C GLU A 374 -16.65 -5.76 25.71
N GLY A 375 -17.42 -4.66 25.68
CA GLY A 375 -17.18 -3.52 26.58
C GLY A 375 -15.80 -2.84 26.43
N GLY A 376 -15.04 -3.11 25.36
CA GLY A 376 -13.67 -2.63 25.17
C GLY A 376 -12.59 -3.61 25.66
N GLU A 377 -12.99 -4.66 26.38
CA GLU A 377 -12.10 -5.73 26.84
C GLU A 377 -12.00 -6.84 25.80
N VAL A 378 -10.79 -7.37 25.65
CA VAL A 378 -10.50 -8.46 24.73
C VAL A 378 -10.29 -9.74 25.52
N SER A 379 -11.03 -10.77 25.19
CA SER A 379 -10.98 -12.06 25.86
C SER A 379 -10.97 -13.22 24.86
N ILE A 380 -10.59 -14.40 25.34
CA ILE A 380 -10.67 -15.64 24.58
C ILE A 380 -12.01 -16.31 24.87
N LYS A 381 -12.82 -16.51 23.84
CA LYS A 381 -14.01 -17.36 23.88
C LYS A 381 -13.71 -18.64 23.08
N HIS A 382 -13.55 -19.75 23.79
CA HIS A 382 -13.29 -21.06 23.20
C HIS A 382 -14.14 -22.12 23.93
N PRO A 383 -14.74 -23.09 23.23
CA PRO A 383 -15.67 -24.06 23.82
C PRO A 383 -15.07 -25.03 24.84
N ALA A 384 -13.74 -25.10 24.94
CA ALA A 384 -13.04 -25.80 26.03
C ALA A 384 -13.10 -25.06 27.38
N TYR A 385 -13.25 -23.74 27.34
CA TYR A 385 -13.19 -22.87 28.53
C TYR A 385 -14.53 -22.19 28.82
N ASP A 386 -15.43 -22.12 27.83
CA ASP A 386 -16.79 -21.60 27.95
C ASP A 386 -17.80 -22.63 27.43
N THR A 387 -18.45 -23.33 28.36
CA THR A 387 -19.45 -24.37 28.05
C THR A 387 -20.79 -23.79 27.63
N ASN A 388 -21.02 -22.48 27.77
CA ASN A 388 -22.28 -21.82 27.42
C ASN A 388 -22.35 -21.38 25.96
N LEU A 389 -21.30 -21.62 25.16
CA LEU A 389 -21.31 -21.29 23.74
C LEU A 389 -22.38 -22.07 22.98
N GLU A 390 -23.23 -21.35 22.25
CA GLU A 390 -24.31 -21.91 21.43
C GLU A 390 -23.80 -22.97 20.45
N ASP A 391 -24.65 -23.96 20.16
CA ASP A 391 -24.36 -24.96 19.13
C ASP A 391 -24.31 -24.30 17.75
N GLY A 392 -23.27 -24.62 16.98
CA GLY A 392 -23.07 -24.07 15.62
C GLY A 392 -22.40 -22.69 15.57
N CYS A 393 -21.98 -22.11 16.70
CA CYS A 393 -21.16 -20.89 16.69
C CYS A 393 -19.81 -21.10 15.98
N ILE A 394 -19.22 -20.02 15.45
CA ILE A 394 -17.98 -20.09 14.67
C ILE A 394 -16.77 -20.51 15.52
N GLU A 395 -16.83 -20.23 16.82
CA GLU A 395 -15.86 -20.60 17.85
C GLU A 395 -15.79 -22.12 18.09
N ARG A 396 -16.82 -22.89 17.69
CA ARG A 396 -16.74 -24.36 17.71
C ARG A 396 -16.10 -24.94 16.45
N SER A 397 -16.11 -24.21 15.34
CA SER A 397 -15.58 -24.73 14.09
C SER A 397 -14.05 -24.73 14.12
N GLN A 398 -13.43 -25.82 13.65
CA GLN A 398 -11.96 -25.96 13.56
C GLN A 398 -11.26 -25.48 14.86
N ALA A 399 -11.74 -25.97 16.00
CA ALA A 399 -11.33 -25.54 17.34
C ALA A 399 -10.67 -26.67 18.15
N LEU A 400 -10.60 -27.88 17.58
CA LEU A 400 -9.90 -29.02 18.17
C LEU A 400 -8.65 -29.35 17.36
N TRP A 401 -7.53 -29.53 18.05
CA TRP A 401 -6.28 -30.06 17.51
C TRP A 401 -6.04 -31.49 18.01
N SER A 402 -5.77 -32.40 17.08
CA SER A 402 -5.50 -33.81 17.35
C SER A 402 -4.15 -34.29 16.78
N GLY A 403 -3.31 -33.36 16.34
CA GLY A 403 -1.99 -33.68 15.78
C GLY A 403 -0.89 -33.78 16.83
N ARG A 404 0.35 -33.96 16.37
CA ARG A 404 1.52 -34.28 17.25
C ARG A 404 2.14 -33.09 17.98
N ILE A 405 1.70 -31.87 17.68
CA ILE A 405 2.27 -30.68 18.30
C ILE A 405 1.59 -30.49 19.65
N GLU A 406 2.37 -30.56 20.71
CA GLU A 406 1.89 -30.41 22.08
C GLU A 406 1.70 -28.93 22.46
N PRO A 407 0.82 -28.62 23.43
CA PRO A 407 0.75 -27.30 24.05
C PRO A 407 2.11 -26.85 24.58
N ALA A 408 2.36 -25.53 24.60
CA ALA A 408 3.61 -25.00 25.13
C ALA A 408 3.76 -25.20 26.65
N GLY A 409 2.66 -25.47 27.37
CA GLY A 409 2.67 -25.64 28.82
C GLY A 409 2.80 -24.32 29.61
N VAL A 410 2.81 -23.18 28.92
CA VAL A 410 2.87 -21.84 29.53
C VAL A 410 1.86 -20.89 28.89
N SER A 411 1.28 -20.01 29.71
CA SER A 411 0.41 -18.92 29.25
C SER A 411 1.18 -17.95 28.36
N ARG A 412 0.53 -17.38 27.35
CA ARG A 412 1.16 -16.46 26.39
C ARG A 412 0.28 -15.24 26.13
N VAL A 413 0.88 -14.08 25.89
CA VAL A 413 0.16 -12.92 25.34
C VAL A 413 0.05 -13.08 23.82
N ALA A 414 -1.18 -13.17 23.31
CA ALA A 414 -1.47 -13.41 21.91
C ALA A 414 -2.33 -12.29 21.30
N CYS A 415 -2.18 -12.05 20.00
CA CYS A 415 -2.93 -11.09 19.20
C CYS A 415 -3.58 -11.76 18.01
N GLN A 416 -4.82 -11.39 17.70
CA GLN A 416 -5.46 -11.74 16.43
C GLN A 416 -4.63 -11.21 15.24
N ALA A 417 -4.23 -12.08 14.30
CA ALA A 417 -3.40 -11.70 13.16
C ALA A 417 -4.21 -11.13 11.98
N ILE A 418 -5.44 -11.60 11.77
CA ILE A 418 -6.30 -11.14 10.65
C ILE A 418 -7.52 -10.45 11.21
N VAL A 419 -7.69 -9.17 10.87
CA VAL A 419 -8.76 -8.35 11.42
C VAL A 419 -9.66 -7.84 10.30
N ASN A 420 -10.98 -7.94 10.51
CA ASN A 420 -11.93 -7.29 9.62
C ASN A 420 -11.96 -5.78 9.96
N THR A 421 -11.67 -4.94 8.97
CA THR A 421 -11.62 -3.48 9.09
C THR A 421 -12.94 -2.86 9.56
N GLN A 422 -14.08 -3.57 9.45
CA GLN A 422 -15.37 -3.12 9.97
C GLN A 422 -15.56 -3.35 11.48
N LYS A 423 -14.76 -4.21 12.11
CA LYS A 423 -14.93 -4.55 13.52
C LYS A 423 -14.13 -3.63 14.45
N GLY A 424 -14.40 -2.31 14.42
CA GLY A 424 -14.08 -1.27 15.43
C GLY A 424 -12.61 -1.06 15.86
N ARG A 425 -11.90 -2.12 16.25
CA ARG A 425 -10.57 -2.20 16.83
C ARG A 425 -9.68 -3.18 16.06
N ARG A 426 -8.45 -2.77 15.75
CA ARG A 426 -7.42 -3.56 15.05
C ARG A 426 -6.61 -4.43 16.00
N LEU A 427 -6.08 -3.87 17.10
CA LEU A 427 -5.27 -4.65 18.03
C LEU A 427 -6.18 -5.38 19.01
N ARG A 428 -6.02 -6.71 19.14
CA ARG A 428 -6.82 -7.53 20.05
C ARG A 428 -5.92 -8.50 20.78
N TRP A 429 -5.43 -8.07 21.92
CA TRP A 429 -4.51 -8.82 22.76
C TRP A 429 -5.26 -9.57 23.85
N ALA A 430 -4.91 -10.82 24.11
CA ALA A 430 -5.43 -11.59 25.23
C ALA A 430 -4.39 -12.58 25.73
N VAL A 431 -4.52 -13.00 26.98
CA VAL A 431 -3.73 -14.12 27.51
C VAL A 431 -4.39 -15.42 27.07
N VAL A 432 -3.61 -16.30 26.45
CA VAL A 432 -4.04 -17.65 26.08
C VAL A 432 -3.53 -18.67 27.10
N PRO A 433 -4.33 -19.69 27.44
CA PRO A 433 -3.96 -20.72 28.42
C PRO A 433 -2.72 -21.56 28.02
N PRO A 434 -2.08 -22.25 29.00
CA PRO A 434 -0.91 -23.10 28.75
C PRO A 434 -1.23 -24.38 27.99
N ASP A 435 -2.47 -24.85 28.05
CA ASP A 435 -2.95 -26.14 27.53
C ASP A 435 -3.46 -26.06 26.09
N CYS A 436 -3.22 -24.96 25.37
CA CYS A 436 -3.63 -24.78 23.98
C CYS A 436 -2.48 -24.72 22.97
N VAL A 437 -2.81 -24.96 21.70
CA VAL A 437 -1.99 -24.62 20.53
C VAL A 437 -2.63 -23.49 19.71
N LEU A 438 -1.81 -22.66 19.05
CA LEU A 438 -2.28 -21.50 18.29
C LEU A 438 -2.19 -21.75 16.79
N GLY A 439 -3.22 -21.35 16.06
CA GLY A 439 -3.22 -21.35 14.60
C GLY A 439 -2.49 -20.15 14.02
N ASN A 440 -2.07 -20.26 12.76
CA ASN A 440 -1.43 -19.20 11.97
C ASN A 440 -2.28 -17.93 11.72
N SER A 441 -3.48 -17.85 12.31
CA SER A 441 -4.33 -16.64 12.35
C SER A 441 -4.15 -15.83 13.65
N VAL A 442 -3.19 -16.22 14.49
CA VAL A 442 -2.84 -15.64 15.77
C VAL A 442 -1.33 -15.40 15.79
N ASN A 443 -0.92 -14.26 16.34
CA ASN A 443 0.47 -13.98 16.69
C ASN A 443 0.63 -14.04 18.21
N PHE A 444 1.82 -14.30 18.73
CA PHE A 444 2.08 -14.25 20.17
C PHE A 444 3.46 -13.67 20.48
N LEU A 445 3.60 -13.13 21.69
CA LEU A 445 4.86 -12.64 22.20
C LEU A 445 5.68 -13.79 22.76
N GLN A 446 6.91 -13.92 22.28
CA GLN A 446 7.94 -14.72 22.91
C GLN A 446 8.73 -13.80 23.84
N LEU A 447 8.37 -13.85 25.13
CA LEU A 447 9.02 -13.08 26.19
C LEU A 447 10.25 -13.85 26.72
N PRO A 448 11.40 -13.19 26.96
CA PRO A 448 12.54 -13.78 27.67
C PRO A 448 12.17 -14.22 29.09
N GLU A 449 12.85 -15.23 29.64
CA GLU A 449 12.60 -15.73 31.00
C GLU A 449 12.71 -14.63 32.05
N ALA A 450 13.75 -13.78 31.96
CA ALA A 450 13.92 -12.64 32.86
C ALA A 450 12.73 -11.66 32.85
N VAL A 451 12.04 -11.50 31.71
CA VAL A 451 10.83 -10.67 31.64
C VAL A 451 9.68 -11.35 32.37
N LEU A 452 9.54 -12.66 32.24
CA LEU A 452 8.50 -13.43 32.96
C LEU A 452 8.74 -13.41 34.47
N ASP A 453 10.00 -13.56 34.91
CA ASP A 453 10.38 -13.49 36.31
C ASP A 453 10.04 -12.12 36.92
N ASN A 454 10.42 -11.03 36.23
CA ASN A 454 10.10 -9.67 36.67
C ASN A 454 8.58 -9.43 36.74
N LEU A 455 7.83 -9.89 35.73
CA LEU A 455 6.37 -9.79 35.73
C LEU A 455 5.74 -10.54 36.91
N ALA A 456 6.28 -11.71 37.26
CA ALA A 456 5.83 -12.48 38.41
C ALA A 456 6.17 -11.79 39.74
N GLU A 457 7.34 -11.15 39.84
CA GLU A 457 7.74 -10.39 41.02
C GLU A 457 6.87 -9.13 41.21
N GLU A 458 6.63 -8.36 40.14
CA GLU A 458 5.86 -7.11 40.18
C GLU A 458 4.36 -7.33 40.37
N HIS A 459 3.80 -8.36 39.76
CA HIS A 459 2.36 -8.62 39.73
C HIS A 459 1.94 -9.87 40.51
N GLY A 460 2.84 -10.49 41.28
CA GLY A 460 2.54 -11.65 42.14
C GLY A 460 2.48 -13.00 41.41
N SER A 461 2.22 -13.03 40.11
CA SER A 461 2.34 -14.22 39.28
C SER A 461 2.58 -13.88 37.81
N VAL A 462 3.12 -14.85 37.04
CA VAL A 462 3.30 -14.69 35.60
C VAL A 462 1.96 -14.39 34.91
N ASP A 463 0.89 -15.10 35.25
CA ASP A 463 -0.42 -14.93 34.61
C ASP A 463 -1.01 -13.52 34.85
N GLU A 464 -0.92 -13.00 36.08
CA GLU A 464 -1.34 -11.62 36.40
C GLU A 464 -0.49 -10.58 35.65
N GLY A 465 0.83 -10.81 35.54
CA GLY A 465 1.71 -9.94 34.74
C GLY A 465 1.41 -10.00 33.24
N LEU A 466 1.10 -11.17 32.67
CA LEU A 466 0.69 -11.29 31.26
C LEU A 466 -0.64 -10.59 31.00
N LEU A 467 -1.59 -10.62 31.94
CA LEU A 467 -2.85 -9.87 31.86
C LEU A 467 -2.59 -8.36 31.86
N PHE A 468 -1.68 -7.88 32.70
CA PHE A 468 -1.25 -6.48 32.70
C PHE A 468 -0.66 -6.07 31.34
N VAL A 469 0.25 -6.87 30.77
CA VAL A 469 0.84 -6.61 29.44
C VAL A 469 -0.24 -6.57 28.36
N ALA A 470 -1.18 -7.53 28.35
CA ALA A 470 -2.28 -7.54 27.40
C ALA A 470 -3.17 -6.29 27.52
N ALA A 471 -3.43 -5.79 28.73
CA ALA A 471 -4.16 -4.56 28.96
C ALA A 471 -3.44 -3.34 28.38
N GLN A 472 -2.13 -3.21 28.59
CA GLN A 472 -1.32 -2.11 28.02
C GLN A 472 -1.34 -2.12 26.49
N LEU A 473 -1.18 -3.29 25.88
CA LEU A 473 -1.22 -3.47 24.42
C LEU A 473 -2.61 -3.25 23.82
N ASN A 474 -3.65 -3.28 24.66
CA ASN A 474 -5.03 -2.93 24.31
C ASN A 474 -5.39 -1.46 24.65
N SER A 475 -4.42 -0.55 24.81
CA SER A 475 -4.73 0.88 24.91
C SER A 475 -5.34 1.44 23.62
N GLU A 476 -6.14 2.51 23.72
CA GLU A 476 -6.76 3.17 22.56
C GLU A 476 -5.70 3.83 21.66
N GLY A 477 -4.67 4.44 22.24
CA GLY A 477 -3.57 5.08 21.51
C GLY A 477 -2.84 4.11 20.58
N LEU A 478 -2.52 2.90 21.07
CA LEU A 478 -1.87 1.87 20.25
C LEU A 478 -2.77 1.35 19.14
N ASP A 479 -4.08 1.26 19.39
CA ASP A 479 -5.03 0.87 18.34
C ASP A 479 -5.15 1.93 17.24
N LEU A 480 -5.23 3.22 17.61
CA LEU A 480 -5.21 4.35 16.68
C LEU A 480 -3.91 4.35 15.85
N TRP A 481 -2.76 4.19 16.52
CA TRP A 481 -1.45 4.05 15.87
C TRP A 481 -1.44 2.90 14.86
N SER A 482 -1.85 1.71 15.29
CA SER A 482 -1.84 0.52 14.44
C SER A 482 -2.76 0.67 13.23
N ARG A 483 -3.95 1.27 13.40
CA ARG A 483 -4.87 1.57 12.30
C ARG A 483 -4.30 2.59 11.30
N ALA A 484 -3.63 3.63 11.81
CA ALA A 484 -3.02 4.66 10.97
C ALA A 484 -1.92 4.08 10.06
N TRP A 485 -1.08 3.19 10.59
CA TRP A 485 0.05 2.63 9.85
C TRP A 485 -0.24 1.31 9.12
N ALA A 486 -1.47 0.79 9.23
CA ALA A 486 -1.87 -0.45 8.59
C ALA A 486 -1.77 -0.40 7.05
N ALA A 487 -0.98 -1.30 6.48
CA ALA A 487 -0.94 -1.49 5.03
C ALA A 487 -2.08 -2.37 4.50
N ASN A 488 -2.59 -3.29 5.33
CA ASN A 488 -3.63 -4.26 4.99
C ASN A 488 -4.33 -4.80 6.26
N ASN A 489 -5.24 -5.75 6.09
CA ASN A 489 -6.03 -6.35 7.18
C ASN A 489 -5.23 -7.33 8.07
N ASN A 490 -4.01 -7.71 7.68
CA ASN A 490 -3.13 -8.52 8.50
C ASN A 490 -2.34 -7.61 9.45
N VAL A 491 -2.32 -7.97 10.74
CA VAL A 491 -1.42 -7.44 11.76
C VAL A 491 -0.13 -8.25 11.66
N ASN A 492 0.88 -7.69 11.00
CA ASN A 492 2.12 -8.42 10.71
C ASN A 492 3.06 -8.39 11.92
N ASN A 493 3.89 -9.43 12.09
CA ASN A 493 4.86 -9.49 13.20
C ASN A 493 5.78 -8.26 13.25
N TYR A 494 6.25 -7.78 12.10
CA TYR A 494 7.07 -6.57 12.05
C TYR A 494 6.32 -5.30 12.47
N GLU A 495 4.99 -5.25 12.31
CA GLU A 495 4.16 -4.13 12.79
C GLU A 495 4.05 -4.20 14.31
N ILE A 496 3.89 -5.40 14.86
CA ILE A 496 3.85 -5.64 16.31
C ILE A 496 5.20 -5.32 16.96
N GLU A 497 6.30 -5.81 16.39
CA GLU A 497 7.66 -5.53 16.89
C GLU A 497 8.00 -4.02 16.86
N SER A 498 7.38 -3.28 15.93
CA SER A 498 7.52 -1.82 15.83
C SER A 498 6.40 -1.05 16.51
N LEU A 499 5.57 -1.70 17.33
CA LEU A 499 4.60 -0.97 18.14
C LEU A 499 5.36 -0.09 19.14
N PRO A 500 5.01 1.20 19.25
CA PRO A 500 5.50 2.04 20.32
C PRO A 500 5.04 1.48 21.66
N LEU A 501 5.90 1.54 22.67
CA LEU A 501 5.65 0.96 23.97
C LEU A 501 5.82 2.05 25.05
N PRO A 502 4.82 2.93 25.23
CA PRO A 502 4.89 3.96 26.26
C PRO A 502 4.98 3.33 27.64
N SER A 503 5.80 3.91 28.52
CA SER A 503 5.94 3.41 29.89
C SER A 503 4.66 3.70 30.69
N PRO A 504 4.06 2.68 31.34
CA PRO A 504 2.86 2.86 32.16
C PRO A 504 3.13 3.71 33.40
N TYR A 505 4.40 3.90 33.76
CA TYR A 505 4.83 4.61 34.96
C TYR A 505 5.03 6.13 34.75
N THR A 506 5.01 6.60 33.50
CA THR A 506 5.33 8.00 33.18
C THR A 506 4.11 8.94 33.27
N GLU A 507 2.87 8.43 33.18
CA GLU A 507 1.66 9.25 33.29
C GLU A 507 1.35 9.75 34.73
N GLY A 508 2.09 9.27 35.74
CA GLY A 508 1.92 9.67 37.14
C GLY A 508 2.71 10.91 37.60
N ALA A 509 3.77 11.32 36.90
CA ALA A 509 4.68 12.37 37.39
C ALA A 509 4.27 13.80 36.99
N LEU A 510 3.45 13.98 35.94
CA LEU A 510 3.03 15.30 35.46
C LEU A 510 1.71 15.80 36.06
N ASN A 511 0.87 14.91 36.60
CA ASN A 511 -0.43 15.29 37.18
C ASN A 511 -0.40 15.62 38.68
N TYR A 512 0.70 15.32 39.40
CA TYR A 512 0.82 15.68 40.82
C TYR A 512 1.31 17.12 41.04
N ALA A 513 2.06 17.68 40.10
CA ALA A 513 2.61 19.05 40.18
C ALA A 513 1.63 20.15 39.75
N LEU A 514 0.45 19.80 39.22
CA LEU A 514 -0.60 20.74 38.80
C LEU A 514 -1.88 20.63 39.65
N ARG A 515 -1.83 19.85 40.75
CA ARG A 515 -2.93 19.69 41.73
C ARG A 515 -2.52 20.03 43.18
N GLN A 516 -1.41 20.73 43.36
CA GLN A 516 -1.14 21.59 44.53
C GLN A 516 -1.00 23.02 44.02
#